data_AF-A0A914ZQW1-F1
#
_entry.id   AF-A0A914ZQW1-F1
#
_cell.length_a   1.000
_cell.length_b   1.000
_cell.length_c   1.000
_cell.angle_alpha   90.00
_cell.angle_beta   90.00
_cell.angle_gamma   90.00
#
_symmetry.space_group_name_H-M   'P 1'
#
loop_
_entity.id
_entity.type
_entity.pdbx_description
1 polymer ?
#
loop_
_entity_poly.entity_id
_entity_poly.type
_entity_poly.pdbx_seq_one_letter_code
_entity_poly.pdbx_strand_id
1 'polypeptide(L)'
;MGAARGTFIQESAFIAAMKSKFLELPEGGIMKRVRMKPYLPSEQVCDECGGAKNVDVKAVYFCENASCLQYFCETCWDRFHYGKFADGTGIVHRPYARINGEVKLLTHPSHHSCDHSKVQIAQ
;
A
#
# COMPACT_ATOMS: atom_id res chain seq x y z
N MET A 1 0.66 -0.63 -23.32
CA MET A 1 -0.58 -0.18 -22.65
C MET A 1 -0.25 1.06 -21.84
N GLY A 2 -1.10 2.09 -21.88
CA GLY A 2 -0.85 3.37 -21.21
C GLY A 2 -1.14 3.30 -19.71
N ALA A 3 -0.54 4.21 -18.94
CA ALA A 3 -0.87 4.47 -17.55
C ALA A 3 -1.24 5.95 -17.42
N ALA A 4 -2.32 6.24 -16.70
CA ALA A 4 -2.73 7.59 -16.36
C ALA A 4 -2.58 7.81 -14.85
N ARG A 5 -2.40 9.07 -14.44
CA ARG A 5 -2.43 9.49 -13.05
C ARG A 5 -3.60 10.43 -12.85
N GLY A 6 -4.24 10.35 -11.69
CA GLY A 6 -5.35 11.21 -11.31
C GLY A 6 -5.40 11.38 -9.81
N THR A 7 -6.13 12.39 -9.37
CA THR A 7 -6.36 12.71 -7.96
C THR A 7 -7.87 12.79 -7.71
N PHE A 8 -8.29 12.48 -6.50
CA PHE A 8 -9.68 12.64 -6.08
C PHE A 8 -9.82 13.93 -5.29
N ILE A 9 -10.93 14.64 -5.50
CA ILE A 9 -11.25 15.86 -4.74
C ILE A 9 -11.88 15.50 -3.38
N GLN A 10 -12.70 14.44 -3.36
CA GLN A 10 -13.39 13.99 -2.17
C GLN A 10 -12.73 12.73 -1.62
N GLU A 11 -12.53 12.70 -0.31
CA GLU A 11 -12.03 11.52 0.39
C GLU A 11 -12.94 10.31 0.19
N SER A 12 -14.27 10.50 0.26
CA SER A 12 -15.26 9.45 0.00
C SER A 12 -15.07 8.78 -1.37
N ALA A 13 -14.77 9.57 -2.41
CA ALA A 13 -14.50 9.08 -3.76
C ALA A 13 -13.19 8.30 -3.84
N PHE A 14 -12.15 8.77 -3.15
CA PHE A 14 -10.88 8.04 -3.02
C PHE A 14 -11.08 6.69 -2.32
N ILE A 15 -11.79 6.67 -1.19
CA ILE A 15 -12.08 5.45 -0.44
C ILE A 15 -12.88 4.46 -1.29
N ALA A 16 -13.92 4.93 -1.98
CA ALA A 16 -14.73 4.10 -2.87
C ALA A 16 -13.90 3.49 -4.01
N ALA A 17 -13.04 4.30 -4.64
CA ALA A 17 -12.16 3.86 -5.71
C ALA A 17 -11.12 2.83 -5.22
N MET A 18 -10.50 3.08 -4.06
CA MET A 18 -9.57 2.12 -3.47
C MET A 18 -10.28 0.81 -3.12
N LYS A 19 -11.51 0.84 -2.60
CA LYS A 19 -12.30 -0.38 -2.34
C LYS A 19 -12.64 -1.14 -3.61
N SER A 20 -13.05 -0.47 -4.69
CA SER A 20 -13.45 -1.14 -5.93
C SER A 20 -12.27 -1.73 -6.71
N LYS A 21 -11.06 -1.17 -6.54
CA LYS A 21 -9.81 -1.49 -7.29
C LYS A 21 -9.89 -1.29 -8.80
N PHE A 22 -11.07 -1.08 -9.34
CA PHE A 22 -11.36 -1.00 -10.75
C PHE A 22 -12.30 0.15 -11.01
N LEU A 23 -12.02 0.87 -12.09
CA LEU A 23 -12.86 1.93 -12.63
C LEU A 23 -13.43 1.45 -13.95
N GLU A 24 -14.74 1.58 -14.14
CA GLU A 24 -15.41 1.29 -15.39
C GLU A 24 -15.61 2.58 -16.16
N LEU A 25 -15.03 2.65 -17.36
CA LEU A 25 -15.06 3.83 -18.23
C LEU A 25 -15.82 3.48 -19.51
N PRO A 26 -16.95 4.15 -19.80
CA PRO A 26 -17.61 4.03 -21.08
C PRO A 26 -16.78 4.74 -22.16
N GLU A 27 -16.45 4.03 -23.23
CA GLU A 27 -15.77 4.59 -24.39
C GLU A 27 -16.35 3.97 -25.67
N GLY A 28 -16.99 4.80 -26.51
CA GLY A 28 -17.53 4.35 -27.80
C GLY A 28 -18.55 3.21 -27.71
N GLY A 29 -19.34 3.13 -26.62
CA GLY A 29 -20.32 2.06 -26.40
C GLY A 29 -19.77 0.78 -25.76
N ILE A 30 -18.47 0.74 -25.43
CA ILE A 30 -17.84 -0.37 -24.72
C ILE A 30 -17.48 0.07 -23.30
N MET A 31 -17.74 -0.79 -22.30
CA MET A 31 -17.28 -0.57 -20.92
C MET A 31 -15.85 -1.10 -20.76
N LYS A 32 -14.89 -0.19 -20.61
CA LYS A 32 -13.49 -0.54 -20.31
C LYS A 32 -13.29 -0.61 -18.81
N ARG A 33 -12.73 -1.70 -18.31
CA ARG A 33 -12.40 -1.88 -16.90
C ARG A 33 -10.91 -1.62 -16.67
N VAL A 34 -10.59 -0.58 -15.90
CA VAL A 34 -9.22 -0.16 -15.61
C VAL A 34 -8.87 -0.48 -14.17
N ARG A 35 -7.76 -1.17 -13.94
CA ARG A 35 -7.25 -1.43 -12.58
C ARG A 35 -6.58 -0.17 -12.03
N MET A 36 -7.00 0.26 -10.86
CA MET A 36 -6.36 1.32 -10.10
C MET A 36 -5.28 0.73 -9.18
N LYS A 37 -4.16 1.45 -9.04
CA LYS A 37 -3.13 1.17 -8.05
C LYS A 37 -2.84 2.48 -7.31
N PRO A 38 -2.62 2.46 -6.00
CA PRO A 38 -2.18 3.65 -5.28
C PRO A 38 -0.84 4.12 -5.85
N TYR A 39 -0.63 5.43 -5.86
CA TYR A 39 0.67 6.02 -6.17
C TYR A 39 1.46 6.14 -4.87
N LEU A 40 2.70 5.64 -4.83
CA LEU A 40 3.55 5.72 -3.62
C LEU A 40 4.73 6.65 -3.90
N PRO A 41 4.71 7.96 -3.60
CA PRO A 41 5.85 8.84 -3.89
C PRO A 41 7.17 8.35 -3.24
N SER A 42 8.31 8.55 -3.89
CA SER A 42 9.64 8.14 -3.36
C SER A 42 10.15 9.00 -2.21
N GLU A 43 9.49 10.12 -1.95
CA GLU A 43 9.82 11.10 -0.91
C GLU A 43 8.68 11.26 0.09
N GLN A 44 7.69 10.37 0.04
CA GLN A 44 6.59 10.39 1.00
C GLN A 44 7.13 10.14 2.41
N VAL A 45 6.72 10.96 3.37
CA VAL A 45 7.02 10.77 4.79
C VAL A 45 5.96 9.89 5.44
N CYS A 46 6.31 9.24 6.54
CA CYS A 46 5.37 8.44 7.33
C CYS A 46 4.32 9.36 7.97
N ASP A 47 3.03 9.09 7.78
CA ASP A 47 1.94 9.93 8.30
C ASP A 47 1.86 9.87 9.83
N GLU A 48 2.32 8.77 10.43
CA GLU A 48 2.27 8.55 11.89
C GLU A 48 3.38 9.24 12.67
N CYS A 49 4.58 9.33 12.09
CA CYS A 49 5.73 9.92 12.79
C CYS A 49 6.25 11.20 12.15
N GLY A 50 5.80 11.55 10.95
CA GLY A 50 6.26 12.74 10.21
C GLY A 50 7.76 12.78 9.96
N GLY A 51 8.46 11.64 10.06
CA GLY A 51 9.94 11.61 10.05
C GLY A 51 10.59 12.10 11.35
N ALA A 52 9.83 12.44 12.39
CA ALA A 52 10.37 13.06 13.62
C ALA A 52 11.31 12.17 14.43
N LYS A 53 11.27 10.84 14.24
CA LYS A 53 12.16 9.91 14.96
C LYS A 53 13.53 9.77 14.30
N ASN A 54 13.62 9.98 12.99
CA ASN A 54 14.84 10.05 12.20
C ASN A 54 14.49 10.82 10.93
N VAL A 55 15.16 11.95 10.69
CA VAL A 55 14.85 12.94 9.64
C VAL A 55 14.77 12.33 8.22
N ASP A 56 15.40 11.18 7.98
CA ASP A 56 15.42 10.49 6.69
C ASP A 56 14.48 9.26 6.58
N VAL A 57 13.58 9.04 7.56
CA VAL A 57 12.65 7.91 7.50
C VAL A 57 11.49 8.20 6.54
N LYS A 58 11.66 7.70 5.33
CA LYS A 58 10.64 7.67 4.29
C LYS A 58 9.57 6.64 4.61
N ALA A 59 8.35 6.91 4.17
CA ALA A 59 7.31 5.89 4.11
C ALA A 59 7.64 4.90 2.99
N VAL A 60 7.78 3.63 3.36
CA VAL A 60 8.06 2.54 2.42
C VAL A 60 6.79 1.74 2.10
N TYR A 61 5.73 1.91 2.90
CA TYR A 61 4.46 1.23 2.75
C TYR A 61 3.29 2.20 2.63
N PHE A 62 2.27 1.77 1.90
CA PHE A 62 0.93 2.34 1.96
C PHE A 62 -0.07 1.23 2.31
N CYS A 63 -0.90 1.46 3.34
CA CYS A 63 -1.98 0.56 3.72
C CYS A 63 -3.28 1.06 3.10
N GLU A 64 -3.91 0.26 2.24
CA GLU A 64 -5.16 0.65 1.58
C GLU A 64 -6.44 0.25 2.35
N ASN A 65 -6.31 -0.35 3.53
CA ASN A 65 -7.48 -0.63 4.36
C ASN A 65 -8.09 0.69 4.82
N ALA A 66 -9.41 0.82 4.75
CA ALA A 66 -10.17 2.00 5.15
C ALA A 66 -9.90 2.44 6.60
N SER A 67 -9.52 1.54 7.50
CA SER A 67 -9.14 1.88 8.88
C SER A 67 -7.74 2.51 9.01
N CYS A 68 -6.92 2.44 7.96
CA CYS A 68 -5.58 3.03 7.92
C CYS A 68 -5.49 4.13 6.86
N LEU A 69 -5.59 3.78 5.56
CA LEU A 69 -5.43 4.69 4.40
C LEU A 69 -4.25 5.66 4.50
N GLN A 70 -3.14 5.17 5.04
CA GLN A 70 -1.98 5.98 5.42
C GLN A 70 -0.67 5.38 4.92
N TYR A 71 0.33 6.25 4.85
CA TYR A 71 1.72 5.92 4.56
C TYR A 71 2.49 5.61 5.84
N PHE A 72 3.19 4.48 5.84
CA PHE A 72 3.93 3.99 7.00
C PHE A 72 5.41 3.74 6.65
N CYS A 73 6.30 4.10 7.57
CA CYS A 73 7.62 3.47 7.64
C CYS A 73 7.51 2.07 8.28
N GLU A 74 8.58 1.29 8.23
CA GLU A 74 8.63 -0.08 8.80
C GLU A 74 8.20 -0.10 10.27
N THR A 75 8.80 0.77 11.10
CA THR A 75 8.49 0.81 12.53
C THR A 75 7.05 1.19 12.84
N CYS A 76 6.46 2.12 12.08
CA CYS A 76 5.06 2.51 12.28
C CYS A 76 4.12 1.43 11.73
N TRP A 77 4.48 0.77 10.63
CA TRP A 77 3.71 -0.38 10.16
C TRP A 77 3.54 -1.41 11.27
N ASP A 78 4.63 -1.78 11.94
CA ASP A 78 4.59 -2.77 13.02
C ASP A 78 3.71 -2.36 14.19
N ARG A 79 3.82 -1.11 14.61
CA ARG A 79 3.05 -0.59 15.74
C ARG A 79 1.55 -0.63 15.50
N PHE A 80 1.11 -0.37 14.27
CA PHE A 80 -0.30 -0.26 13.88
C PHE A 80 -0.88 -1.56 13.32
N HIS A 81 -0.05 -2.49 12.83
CA HIS A 81 -0.53 -3.73 12.21
C HIS A 81 -0.25 -5.00 13.03
N TYR A 82 0.76 -4.98 13.89
CA TYR A 82 1.14 -6.13 14.73
C TYR A 82 1.31 -5.79 16.22
N GLY A 83 1.42 -4.50 16.55
CA GLY A 83 1.76 -4.02 17.87
C GLY A 83 0.59 -3.42 18.64
N LYS A 84 0.94 -2.55 19.60
CA LYS A 84 0.01 -2.01 20.62
C LYS A 84 -1.18 -1.22 20.05
N PHE A 85 -1.07 -0.66 18.84
CA PHE A 85 -2.14 0.13 18.23
C PHE A 85 -2.96 -0.68 17.21
N ALA A 86 -2.65 -1.96 17.02
CA ALA A 86 -3.45 -2.81 16.17
C ALA A 86 -4.83 -3.04 16.80
N ASP A 87 -5.88 -2.87 16.00
CA ASP A 87 -7.28 -3.15 16.37
C ASP A 87 -7.63 -4.65 16.33
N GLY A 88 -6.62 -5.52 16.21
CA GLY A 88 -6.76 -6.97 16.01
C GLY A 88 -6.94 -7.40 14.56
N THR A 89 -7.27 -6.47 13.64
CA THR A 89 -7.43 -6.75 12.20
C THR A 89 -6.22 -6.36 11.37
N GLY A 90 -5.34 -5.50 11.92
CA GLY A 90 -4.11 -5.07 11.28
C GLY A 90 -3.23 -6.19 10.70
N ILE A 91 -3.27 -7.40 11.30
CA ILE A 91 -2.47 -8.56 10.88
C ILE A 91 -2.82 -9.08 9.48
N VAL A 92 -4.05 -8.84 9.00
CA VAL A 92 -4.49 -9.24 7.64
C VAL A 92 -4.31 -8.12 6.62
N HIS A 93 -3.90 -6.92 7.04
CA HIS A 93 -3.64 -5.83 6.12
C HIS A 93 -2.37 -6.11 5.30
N ARG A 94 -2.36 -5.60 4.07
CA ARG A 94 -1.32 -5.89 3.10
C ARG A 94 -0.68 -4.59 2.62
N PRO A 95 0.65 -4.46 2.66
CA PRO A 95 1.31 -3.22 2.26
C PRO A 95 1.43 -3.16 0.74
N TYR A 96 1.15 -1.98 0.18
CA TYR A 96 1.76 -1.61 -1.09
C TYR A 96 3.18 -1.13 -0.85
N ALA A 97 4.11 -1.52 -1.72
CA ALA A 97 5.49 -1.07 -1.69
C ALA A 97 6.01 -0.84 -3.12
N ARG A 98 7.03 0.01 -3.27
CA ARG A 98 7.78 0.09 -4.53
C ARG A 98 8.88 -0.97 -4.55
N ILE A 99 8.77 -1.91 -5.49
CA ILE A 99 9.78 -2.94 -5.75
C ILE A 99 10.27 -2.76 -7.18
N ASN A 100 11.56 -2.47 -7.36
CA ASN A 100 12.18 -2.23 -8.67
C ASN A 100 11.45 -1.16 -9.50
N GLY A 101 11.01 -0.08 -8.84
CA GLY A 101 10.26 1.03 -9.47
C GLY A 101 8.77 0.77 -9.70
N GLU A 102 8.28 -0.46 -9.51
CA GLU A 102 6.86 -0.79 -9.64
C GLU A 102 6.16 -0.80 -8.28
N VAL A 103 4.98 -0.21 -8.20
CA VAL A 103 4.09 -0.37 -7.05
C VAL A 103 3.45 -1.76 -7.07
N LYS A 104 3.75 -2.56 -6.04
CA LYS A 104 3.25 -3.93 -5.86
C LYS A 104 2.53 -4.06 -4.52
N LEU A 105 1.46 -4.85 -4.52
CA LEU A 105 0.82 -5.34 -3.31
C LEU A 105 1.63 -6.53 -2.79
N LEU A 106 2.11 -6.45 -1.56
CA LEU A 106 2.87 -7.53 -0.93
C LEU A 106 1.95 -8.40 -0.08
N THR A 107 2.28 -9.68 0.06
CA THR A 107 1.63 -10.57 1.02
C THR A 107 2.03 -10.26 2.45
N HIS A 108 3.23 -9.71 2.68
CA HIS A 108 3.73 -9.34 4.00
C HIS A 108 4.78 -8.22 3.85
N PRO A 109 5.04 -7.40 4.89
CA PRO A 109 6.06 -6.36 4.81
C PRO A 109 7.43 -6.95 4.51
N SER A 110 8.19 -6.30 3.63
CA SER A 110 9.51 -6.80 3.21
C SER A 110 10.51 -6.89 4.36
N HIS A 111 10.38 -6.05 5.38
CA HIS A 111 11.25 -6.08 6.57
C HIS A 111 10.92 -7.24 7.53
N HIS A 112 9.78 -7.91 7.34
CA HIS A 112 9.44 -9.14 8.03
C HIS A 112 9.81 -10.32 7.16
N SER A 113 11.09 -10.44 6.82
CA SER A 113 11.59 -11.56 6.03
C SER A 113 11.10 -12.89 6.62
N CYS A 114 10.24 -13.59 5.90
CA CYS A 114 10.16 -15.04 6.01
C CYS A 114 11.37 -15.61 5.25
N ASP A 115 12.24 -16.33 5.95
CA ASP A 115 13.28 -17.17 5.37
C ASP A 115 12.66 -18.24 4.46
N HIS A 116 12.38 -17.90 3.21
CA HIS A 116 12.02 -18.86 2.15
C HIS A 116 13.21 -19.17 1.24
N SER A 117 14.44 -18.90 1.69
CA SER A 117 15.67 -19.25 0.94
C SER A 117 16.23 -20.63 1.33
N LYS A 118 15.54 -21.42 2.16
CA LYS A 118 16.07 -22.70 2.70
C LYS A 118 15.17 -23.94 2.58
N VAL A 119 14.15 -23.96 1.72
CA VAL A 119 13.41 -25.22 1.45
C VAL A 119 13.19 -25.41 -0.05
N GLN A 120 14.26 -25.77 -0.74
CA GLN A 120 14.16 -26.65 -1.90
C GLN A 120 15.43 -27.52 -1.98
N ILE A 121 15.56 -28.41 -1.00
CA ILE A 121 16.22 -29.70 -1.19
C ILE A 121 15.22 -30.73 -0.67
N ALA A 122 14.57 -31.41 -1.59
CA ALA A 122 13.94 -32.69 -1.29
C ALA A 122 14.44 -33.66 -2.36
N GLN A 123 14.99 -34.75 -1.84
CA GLN A 123 15.53 -35.92 -2.53
C GLN A 123 14.44 -36.62 -3.34
#